data_AF-A0A6V7K1Z2-F1
#
_entry.id   AF-A0A6V7K1Z2-F1
#
_cell.length_a   1.000
_cell.length_b   1.000
_cell.length_c   1.000
_cell.angle_alpha   90.00
_cell.angle_beta   90.00
_cell.angle_gamma   90.00
#
_symmetry.space_group_name_H-M   'P 1'
#
loop_
_entity.id
_entity.type
_entity.pdbx_description
1 polymer ?
#
loop_
_entity_poly.entity_id
_entity_poly.type
_entity_poly.pdbx_seq_one_letter_code
_entity_poly.pdbx_strand_id
1 'polypeptide(L)' 'MKEQQVMLDYLQRVEEKAGEILTDKQEVIALDKRRNDDRVGMRALQKEKGDKCWITVGPLLLKMNSKKAEDLLVQ' A
#
# COMPACT_ATOMS: atom_id res chain seq x y z
N MET A 1 -34.88 -20.94 21.68
CA MET A 1 -35.16 -20.45 20.31
C MET A 1 -34.85 -18.96 20.17
N LYS A 2 -35.56 -18.03 20.84
CA LYS A 2 -35.28 -16.58 20.73
C LYS A 2 -33.90 -16.16 21.25
N GLU A 3 -33.48 -16.64 22.42
CA GLU A 3 -32.16 -16.31 23.00
C GLU A 3 -31.00 -16.81 22.14
N GLN A 4 -31.15 -17.99 21.52
CA GLN A 4 -30.16 -18.54 20.59
C GLN A 4 -30.02 -17.67 19.35
N GLN A 5 -31.13 -17.15 18.81
CA GLN A 5 -31.09 -16.24 17.66
C GLN A 5 -30.39 -14.92 18.01
N VAL A 6 -30.71 -14.33 19.17
CA VAL A 6 -30.07 -13.09 19.63
C VAL A 6 -28.56 -13.29 19.83
N MET A 7 -28.16 -14.45 20.37
CA MET A 7 -26.75 -14.79 20.54
C MET A 7 -26.04 -14.95 19.19
N LEU A 8 -26.67 -15.61 18.21
CA LEU A 8 -26.12 -15.76 16.87
C LEU A 8 -25.95 -14.41 16.16
N ASP A 9 -26.95 -13.54 16.22
CA ASP A 9 -26.89 -12.20 15.62
C ASP A 9 -25.78 -11.36 16.27
N TYR A 10 -25.58 -11.50 17.59
CA TYR A 10 -24.48 -10.83 18.28
C TYR A 10 -23.11 -11.34 17.81
N LEU A 11 -22.92 -12.66 17.76
CA LEU A 11 -21.67 -13.26 17.29
C LEU A 11 -21.37 -12.87 15.84
N GLN A 12 -22.37 -12.87 14.97
CA GLN A 12 -22.22 -12.44 13.58
C GLN A 12 -21.68 -11.01 13.50
N ARG A 13 -22.26 -10.07 14.26
CA ARG A 13 -21.81 -8.66 14.27
C ARG A 13 -20.38 -8.51 14.79
N VAL A 14 -19.99 -9.34 15.77
CA VAL A 14 -18.62 -9.36 16.29
C VAL A 14 -17.65 -9.86 15.22
N GLU A 15 -17.98 -10.95 14.52
CA GLU A 15 -17.17 -11.50 13.44
C GLU A 15 -17.04 -10.54 12.25
N GLU A 16 -18.13 -9.89 11.84
CA GLU A 16 -18.11 -8.86 10.79
C GLU A 16 -17.15 -7.73 11.16
N LYS A 17 -17.24 -7.22 12.40
CA LYS A 17 -16.34 -6.15 12.86
C LYS A 17 -14.89 -6.61 12.98
N ALA A 18 -14.66 -7.85 13.40
CA ALA A 18 -13.32 -8.43 13.43
C ALA A 18 -12.72 -8.53 12.02
N GLY A 19 -13.52 -8.90 11.02
CA GLY A 19 -13.12 -8.92 9.62
C GLY A 19 -12.70 -7.55 9.09
N GLU A 20 -13.45 -6.50 9.42
CA GLU A 20 -13.08 -5.12 9.09
C GLU A 20 -11.74 -4.72 9.74
N ILE A 21 -11.59 -4.94 11.05
CA ILE A 21 -10.35 -4.60 11.77
C ILE A 21 -9.13 -5.30 11.17
N LEU A 22 -9.26 -6.58 10.82
CA LEU A 22 -8.18 -7.34 10.20
C LEU A 22 -7.84 -6.80 8.80
N THR A 23 -8.85 -6.40 8.03
CA THR A 23 -8.66 -5.81 6.70
C THR A 23 -7.94 -4.47 6.79
N ASP A 24 -8.44 -3.56 7.65
CA ASP A 24 -7.83 -2.25 7.90
C ASP A 24 -6.36 -2.40 8.33
N LYS A 25 -6.09 -3.37 9.21
CA LYS A 25 -4.72 -3.67 9.66
C LYS A 25 -3.82 -4.06 8.49
N GLN A 26 -4.29 -4.93 7.58
CA GLN A 26 -3.50 -5.35 6.42
C GLN A 26 -3.26 -4.18 5.45
N GLU A 27 -4.25 -3.31 5.27
CA GLU A 27 -4.10 -2.11 4.46
C GLU A 27 -3.04 -1.17 5.02
N VAL A 28 -3.04 -0.91 6.33
CA VAL A 28 -2.02 -0.08 7.00
C VAL A 28 -0.62 -0.68 6.81
N ILE A 29 -0.47 -2.00 6.95
CA ILE A 29 0.82 -2.68 6.73
C ILE A 29 1.27 -2.53 5.27
N ALA A 30 0.35 -2.71 4.31
CA ALA A 30 0.65 -2.56 2.89
C ALA A 30 1.06 -1.13 2.53
N LEU A 31 0.39 -0.13 3.12
CA LEU A 31 0.72 1.28 2.96
C LEU A 31 2.09 1.62 3.54
N ASP A 32 2.42 1.14 4.73
CA ASP A 32 3.74 1.38 5.34
C ASP A 32 4.86 0.75 4.51
N LYS A 33 4.64 -0.48 4.01
CA LYS A 33 5.58 -1.13 3.09
C LYS A 33 5.79 -0.30 1.84
N ARG A 34 4.71 0.13 1.18
CA ARG A 34 4.77 0.98 -0.02
C ARG A 34 5.55 2.27 0.25
N ARG A 35 5.22 2.96 1.34
CA ARG A 35 5.91 4.18 1.77
C ARG A 35 7.41 3.96 2.01
N ASN A 36 7.80 2.82 2.59
CA ASN A 36 9.21 2.50 2.76
C ASN A 36 9.90 2.24 1.41
N ASP A 37 9.25 1.49 0.51
CA ASP A 37 9.76 1.21 -0.83
C ASP A 37 9.94 2.51 -1.64
N ASP A 38 8.99 3.44 -1.56
CA ASP A 38 9.08 4.77 -2.20
C ASP A 38 10.25 5.59 -1.64
N ARG A 39 10.48 5.55 -0.31
CA ARG A 39 11.64 6.20 0.33
C ARG A 39 12.97 5.60 -0.13
N VAL A 40 13.03 4.28 -0.31
CA VAL A 40 14.22 3.59 -0.83
C VAL A 40 14.46 4.00 -2.29
N GLY A 41 13.41 3.98 -3.12
CA GLY A 41 13.45 4.42 -4.51
C GLY A 41 13.90 5.87 -4.68
N MET A 42 13.32 6.78 -3.89
CA MET A 42 13.68 8.21 -3.86
C MET A 42 15.16 8.40 -3.54
N ARG A 43 15.66 7.73 -2.50
CA ARG A 43 17.08 7.81 -2.12
C ARG A 43 18.01 7.23 -3.19
N ALA A 44 17.58 6.20 -3.91
CA ALA A 44 18.36 5.64 -5.01
C ALA A 44 18.43 6.61 -6.19
N LEU A 45 17.28 7.18 -6.59
CA LEU A 45 17.19 8.18 -7.66
C LEU A 45 18.03 9.44 -7.36
N GLN A 46 17.96 9.96 -6.14
CA GLN A 46 18.71 11.16 -5.75
C GLN A 46 20.24 10.93 -5.69
N LYS A 47 20.69 9.69 -5.51
CA LYS A 47 22.11 9.34 -5.53
C LYS A 47 22.65 9.17 -6.95
N GLU A 48 21.79 8.74 -7.87
CA GLU A 48 22.09 8.69 -9.30
C GLU A 48 22.30 10.12 -9.82
N LYS A 49 23.47 10.40 -10.41
CA LYS A 49 23.78 11.74 -10.96
C LYS A 49 23.19 11.97 -12.35
N GLY A 50 22.42 11.02 -12.88
CA GLY A 50 21.85 11.05 -14.22
C GLY A 50 20.59 11.90 -14.32
N ASP A 51 20.44 12.59 -15.45
CA ASP A 51 19.24 13.37 -15.80
C ASP A 51 18.05 12.49 -16.22
N LYS A 52 18.32 11.20 -16.50
CA LYS A 52 17.33 10.21 -16.92
C LYS A 52 17.50 8.90 -16.15
N CYS A 53 16.39 8.28 -15.80
CA CYS A 53 16.31 6.97 -15.17
C CYS A 53 15.39 6.03 -15.97
N TRP A 54 15.46 4.74 -15.64
CA TRP A 54 14.52 3.74 -16.13
C TRP A 54 13.48 3.46 -15.04
N ILE A 55 12.21 3.44 -15.41
CA ILE A 55 11.10 3.06 -14.56
C ILE A 55 10.37 1.86 -15.16
N THR A 56 9.67 1.11 -14.31
CA THR A 56 8.77 0.04 -14.76
C THR A 56 7.31 0.50 -14.64
N VAL A 57 6.51 0.22 -15.66
CA VAL A 57 5.06 0.40 -15.64
C VAL A 57 4.45 -0.92 -16.07
N GLY A 58 4.04 -1.72 -15.07
CA GLY A 58 3.70 -3.13 -15.30
C GLY A 58 4.89 -3.87 -15.93
N PRO A 59 4.72 -4.56 -17.08
CA PRO A 59 5.80 -5.26 -17.76
C PRO A 59 6.70 -4.36 -18.62
N LEU A 60 6.39 -3.07 -18.77
CA LEU A 60 7.12 -2.16 -19.65
C LEU A 60 8.27 -1.48 -18.91
N LEU A 61 9.40 -1.33 -19.60
CA LEU A 61 10.54 -0.55 -19.15
C LEU A 61 10.62 0.76 -19.95
N LEU A 62 10.51 1.89 -19.26
CA LEU A 62 10.44 3.22 -19.87
C LEU A 62 11.56 4.11 -19.35
N LYS A 63 12.19 4.88 -20.24
CA LYS A 63 13.18 5.89 -19.85
C LYS A 63 12.50 7.23 -19.67
N MET A 64 12.74 7.89 -18.54
CA MET A 64 12.21 9.23 -18.28
C MET A 64 13.23 10.11 -17.57
N ASN A 65 12.90 11.39 -17.42
CA ASN A 65 13.72 12.32 -16.65
C ASN A 65 13.67 11.96 -15.15
N SER A 66 14.82 11.94 -14.49
CA SER A 66 14.94 11.51 -13.08
C SER A 66 14.09 12.37 -12.14
N LYS A 67 14.02 13.68 -12.36
CA LYS A 67 13.22 14.58 -11.52
C LYS A 67 11.72 14.31 -11.64
N LYS A 68 11.24 13.99 -12.85
CA LYS A 68 9.84 13.56 -13.04
C LYS A 68 9.56 12.21 -12.38
N ALA A 69 10.55 11.33 -12.27
CA ALA A 69 10.40 10.07 -11.55
C ALA A 69 10.35 10.28 -10.03
N GLU A 70 11.10 11.26 -9.50
CA GLU A 70 10.99 11.67 -8.10
C GLU A 70 9.57 12.15 -7.76
N ASP A 71 8.96 12.96 -8.63
CA ASP A 71 7.58 13.45 -8.44
C ASP A 71 6.55 12.29 -8.31
N LEU A 72 6.82 11.14 -8.93
CA LEU A 72 5.94 9.95 -8.83
C LEU A 72 6.06 9.22 -7.49
N LEU A 73 7.17 9.40 -6.77
CA LEU A 73 7.45 8.75 -5.48
C LEU A 73 7.08 9.65 -4.29
N VAL A 74 6.67 10.90 -4.53
CA VAL A 74 6.12 11.79 -3.50
C VAL A 74 4.64 11.44 -3.33
N GLN A 75 4.37 10.42 -2.52
CA GLN A 75 3.02 10.06 -2.03
C GLN A 75 2.93 10.22 -0.51
#